data_AF-A0A0B4K6B2-F1
#
_entry.id   AF-A0A0B4K6B2-F1
#
_cell.length_a   1.000
_cell.length_b   1.000
_cell.length_c   1.000
_cell.angle_alpha   90.00
_cell.angle_beta   90.00
_cell.angle_gamma   90.00
#
_symmetry.space_group_name_H-M   'P 1'
#
loop_
_entity.id
_entity.type
_entity.pdbx_description
1 polymer ?
#
loop_
_entity_poly.entity_id
_entity_poly.type
_entity_poly.pdbx_seq_one_letter_code
_entity_poly.pdbx_strand_id
1 'polypeptide(L)'
;MEDPRKRDLKKLTHLFCSLDQSNKFHTQQIMFEDRRLYKSNLNGEVGHKKLEHLENIYDFQNLQKETQRKLKNLQATIQKFLDLNEDLKDTKEYKEATRLIEEHVDKEQNRVNNDNEEIGVP
;
A
#
# COMPACT_ATOMS: atom_id res chain seq x y z
N MET A 1 11.38 32.62 7.80
CA MET A 1 10.48 31.95 6.84
C MET A 1 10.84 30.48 6.83
N GLU A 2 9.85 29.59 6.84
CA GLU A 2 10.09 28.14 6.76
C GLU A 2 10.67 27.77 5.38
N ASP A 3 11.64 26.86 5.34
CA ASP A 3 12.22 26.38 4.07
C ASP A 3 11.11 25.68 3.26
N PRO A 4 10.75 26.16 2.06
CA PRO A 4 9.66 25.60 1.27
C PRO A 4 9.87 24.11 0.96
N ARG A 5 11.12 23.65 0.89
CA ARG A 5 11.47 22.25 0.62
C ARG A 5 11.05 21.33 1.75
N LYS A 6 11.15 21.78 3.01
CA LYS A 6 10.65 21.02 4.18
C LYS A 6 9.15 20.85 4.11
N ARG A 7 8.43 21.91 3.77
CA ARG A 7 6.97 21.89 3.60
C ARG A 7 6.56 20.93 2.47
N ASP A 8 7.27 20.94 1.36
CA ASP A 8 6.95 20.08 0.22
C ASP A 8 7.26 18.61 0.53
N LEU A 9 8.37 18.33 1.22
CA LEU A 9 8.67 16.98 1.70
C LEU A 9 7.60 16.45 2.66
N LYS A 10 7.12 17.30 3.58
CA LYS A 10 6.00 16.97 4.48
C LYS A 10 4.71 16.63 3.73
N LYS A 11 4.41 17.32 2.62
CA LYS A 11 3.25 17.00 1.78
C LYS A 11 3.41 15.63 1.11
N LEU A 12 4.60 15.34 0.59
CA LEU A 12 4.89 14.05 -0.03
C LEU A 12 4.77 12.91 0.97
N THR A 13 5.31 13.05 2.18
CA THR A 13 5.20 12.03 3.24
C THR A 13 3.76 11.85 3.71
N HIS A 14 2.98 12.92 3.88
CA HIS A 14 1.56 12.81 4.21
C HIS A 14 0.76 12.07 3.12
N LEU A 15 1.01 12.38 1.85
CA LEU A 15 0.36 11.69 0.73
C LEU A 15 0.74 10.20 0.72
N PHE A 16 2.00 9.88 1.01
CA PHE A 16 2.46 8.50 1.10
C PHE A 16 1.74 7.73 2.21
N CYS A 17 1.66 8.31 3.42
CA CYS A 17 0.90 7.73 4.53
C CYS A 17 -0.57 7.49 4.17
N SER A 18 -1.20 8.44 3.48
CA SER A 18 -2.59 8.31 3.04
C SER A 18 -2.79 7.17 2.04
N LEU A 19 -1.85 6.99 1.11
CA LEU A 19 -1.89 5.89 0.14
C LEU A 19 -1.61 4.54 0.82
N ASP A 20 -0.70 4.48 1.79
CA ASP A 20 -0.42 3.26 2.57
C ASP A 20 -1.65 2.82 3.39
N GLN A 21 -2.34 3.78 4.02
CA GLN A 21 -3.61 3.53 4.70
C GLN A 21 -4.69 3.02 3.74
N SER A 22 -4.78 3.62 2.54
CA SER A 22 -5.72 3.17 1.50
C SER A 22 -5.41 1.74 1.05
N ASN A 23 -4.13 1.42 0.85
CA ASN A 23 -3.69 0.06 0.49
C ASN A 23 -4.07 -0.96 1.55
N LYS A 24 -3.85 -0.65 2.83
CA LYS A 24 -4.28 -1.50 3.97
C LYS A 24 -5.80 -1.69 3.99
N PHE A 25 -6.56 -0.61 3.75
CA PHE A 25 -8.01 -0.68 3.68
C PHE A 25 -8.47 -1.61 2.55
N HIS A 26 -7.89 -1.50 1.35
CA HIS A 26 -8.22 -2.40 0.23
C HIS A 26 -7.91 -3.87 0.58
N THR A 27 -6.76 -4.16 1.19
CA THR A 27 -6.45 -5.53 1.68
C THR A 27 -7.51 -6.03 2.65
N GLN A 28 -7.93 -5.21 3.62
CA GLN A 28 -8.97 -5.58 4.59
C GLN A 28 -10.32 -5.87 3.92
N GLN A 29 -10.71 -5.09 2.91
CA GLN A 29 -11.94 -5.30 2.16
C GLN A 29 -11.90 -6.59 1.33
N ILE A 30 -10.77 -6.90 0.69
CA ILE A 30 -10.56 -8.17 -0.02
C ILE A 30 -10.74 -9.34 0.94
N MET A 31 -10.08 -9.32 2.10
CA MET A 31 -10.21 -10.37 3.11
C MET A 31 -11.64 -10.50 3.66
N PHE A 32 -12.35 -9.37 3.78
CA PHE A 32 -13.73 -9.36 4.26
C PHE A 32 -14.69 -9.99 3.25
N GLU A 33 -14.61 -9.61 1.98
CA GLU A 33 -15.45 -10.18 0.93
C GLU A 33 -15.11 -11.65 0.65
N ASP A 34 -13.84 -12.03 0.75
CA ASP A 34 -13.42 -13.45 0.66
C ASP A 34 -14.07 -14.31 1.76
N ARG A 35 -14.09 -13.81 3.01
CA ARG A 35 -14.82 -14.46 4.12
C ARG A 35 -16.33 -14.52 3.88
N ARG A 36 -16.94 -13.49 3.27
CA ARG A 36 -18.36 -13.48 2.92
C ARG A 36 -18.69 -14.47 1.81
N LEU A 37 -17.82 -14.58 0.81
CA LEU A 37 -17.93 -15.57 -0.26
C LEU A 37 -17.85 -16.99 0.29
N TYR A 38 -16.88 -17.26 1.19
CA TYR A 38 -16.77 -18.54 1.87
C TYR A 38 -18.05 -18.90 2.64
N LYS A 39 -18.60 -17.98 3.42
CA LYS A 39 -19.87 -18.18 4.14
C LYS A 39 -21.05 -18.41 3.19
N SER A 40 -21.13 -17.65 2.10
CA SER A 40 -22.18 -17.79 1.07
C SER A 40 -22.12 -19.16 0.39
N ASN A 41 -20.91 -19.70 0.20
CA ASN A 41 -20.72 -21.06 -0.31
C ASN A 41 -21.21 -22.12 0.68
N LEU A 42 -20.87 -22.00 1.97
CA LEU A 42 -21.35 -22.91 3.01
C LEU A 42 -22.87 -22.88 3.20
N ASN A 43 -23.48 -21.68 3.14
CA ASN A 43 -24.90 -21.49 3.38
C ASN A 43 -25.79 -21.81 2.16
N GLY A 44 -25.20 -22.19 1.02
CA GLY A 44 -25.96 -22.46 -0.20
C GLY A 44 -26.66 -21.21 -0.76
N GLU A 45 -26.07 -20.02 -0.57
CA GLU A 45 -26.67 -18.79 -1.08
C GLU A 45 -26.79 -18.81 -2.62
N VAL A 46 -27.79 -18.08 -3.11
CA VAL A 46 -28.11 -17.90 -4.52
C VAL A 46 -26.92 -17.35 -5.31
N GLY A 47 -26.76 -17.82 -6.56
CA GLY A 47 -25.58 -17.53 -7.38
C GLY A 47 -25.27 -16.05 -7.56
N HIS A 48 -26.29 -15.18 -7.68
CA HIS A 48 -26.07 -13.74 -7.85
C HIS A 48 -25.34 -13.07 -6.68
N LYS A 49 -25.59 -13.51 -5.43
CA LYS A 49 -24.88 -12.99 -4.26
C LYS A 49 -23.40 -13.39 -4.25
N LYS A 50 -23.12 -14.63 -4.69
CA LYS A 50 -21.74 -15.11 -4.84
C LYS A 50 -20.99 -14.32 -5.92
N LEU A 51 -21.67 -14.02 -7.03
CA LEU A 51 -21.12 -13.16 -8.08
C LEU A 51 -20.84 -11.74 -7.58
N GLU A 52 -21.75 -11.15 -6.79
CA GLU A 52 -21.55 -9.83 -6.17
C GLU A 52 -20.29 -9.82 -5.27
N HIS A 53 -20.05 -10.85 -4.46
CA HIS A 53 -18.83 -10.96 -3.67
C HIS A 53 -17.57 -11.03 -4.54
N LEU A 54 -17.61 -11.82 -5.61
CA LEU A 54 -16.49 -11.95 -6.55
C LEU A 54 -16.20 -10.62 -7.28
N GLU A 55 -17.24 -9.89 -7.67
CA GLU A 55 -17.12 -8.57 -8.28
C GLU A 55 -16.49 -7.57 -7.31
N ASN A 56 -16.96 -7.52 -6.06
CA ASN A 56 -16.35 -6.67 -5.03
C ASN A 56 -14.88 -7.01 -4.78
N ILE A 57 -14.53 -8.31 -4.70
CA ILE A 57 -13.13 -8.75 -4.56
C ILE A 57 -12.29 -8.24 -5.72
N TYR A 58 -12.77 -8.40 -6.95
CA TYR A 58 -12.09 -7.94 -8.16
C TYR A 58 -11.88 -6.43 -8.17
N ASP A 59 -12.90 -5.66 -7.80
CA ASP A 59 -12.82 -4.20 -7.72
C ASP A 59 -11.80 -3.73 -6.67
N PHE A 60 -11.82 -4.33 -5.47
CA PHE A 60 -10.83 -4.00 -4.46
C PHE A 60 -9.41 -4.40 -4.85
N GLN A 61 -9.23 -5.52 -5.57
CA GLN A 61 -7.92 -5.90 -6.12
C GLN A 61 -7.43 -4.88 -7.15
N ASN A 62 -8.31 -4.36 -8.00
CA ASN A 62 -7.95 -3.31 -8.96
C ASN A 62 -7.54 -2.01 -8.26
N LEU A 63 -8.31 -1.56 -7.26
CA LEU A 63 -7.99 -0.39 -6.43
C LEU A 63 -6.66 -0.57 -5.69
N GLN A 64 -6.41 -1.78 -5.16
CA GLN A 64 -5.16 -2.11 -4.50
C GLN A 64 -3.97 -2.01 -5.46
N LYS A 65 -4.06 -2.62 -6.65
CA LYS A 65 -3.01 -2.54 -7.69
C LYS A 65 -2.73 -1.09 -8.10
N GLU A 66 -3.77 -0.28 -8.28
CA GLU A 66 -3.61 1.14 -8.60
C GLU A 66 -2.93 1.89 -7.46
N THR A 67 -3.31 1.63 -6.22
CA THR A 67 -2.72 2.24 -5.02
C THR A 67 -1.26 1.85 -4.84
N GLN A 68 -0.91 0.58 -5.05
CA GLN A 68 0.47 0.11 -5.04
C GLN A 68 1.32 0.78 -6.13
N ARG A 69 0.77 0.98 -7.34
CA ARG A 69 1.45 1.73 -8.39
C ARG A 69 1.70 3.19 -7.98
N LYS A 70 0.70 3.85 -7.38
CA LYS A 70 0.83 5.22 -6.85
C LYS A 70 1.88 5.30 -5.74
N LEU A 71 1.91 4.33 -4.83
CA LEU A 71 2.92 4.22 -3.76
C LEU A 71 4.33 4.10 -4.33
N LYS A 72 4.55 3.20 -5.30
CA LYS A 72 5.87 3.04 -5.96
C LYS A 72 6.33 4.32 -6.65
N ASN A 73 5.44 5.01 -7.37
CA ASN A 73 5.77 6.28 -8.02
C ASN A 73 6.09 7.38 -7.00
N LEU A 74 5.34 7.45 -5.90
CA LEU A 74 5.57 8.44 -4.86
C LEU A 74 6.84 8.14 -4.07
N GLN A 75 7.16 6.87 -3.81
CA GLN A 75 8.42 6.44 -3.22
C GLN A 75 9.61 6.93 -4.07
N ALA A 76 9.59 6.67 -5.38
CA ALA A 76 10.62 7.14 -6.30
C ALA A 76 10.71 8.68 -6.34
N THR A 77 9.57 9.37 -6.23
CA THR A 77 9.53 10.84 -6.17
C THR A 77 10.15 11.38 -4.89
N ILE A 78 9.85 10.79 -3.73
CA ILE A 78 10.45 11.16 -2.45
C ILE A 78 11.95 10.87 -2.49
N GLN A 79 12.38 9.69 -2.95
CA GLN A 79 13.80 9.35 -3.06
C GLN A 79 14.55 10.39 -3.90
N LYS A 80 14.05 10.69 -5.11
CA LYS A 80 14.62 11.73 -5.97
C LYS A 80 14.64 13.11 -5.30
N PHE A 81 13.63 13.44 -4.49
CA PHE A 81 13.60 14.70 -3.74
C PHE A 81 14.70 14.73 -2.68
N LEU A 82 14.93 13.63 -1.96
CA LEU A 82 15.99 13.50 -0.96
C LEU A 82 17.37 13.61 -1.61
N ASP A 83 17.60 12.89 -2.72
CA ASP A 83 18.86 12.91 -3.47
C ASP A 83 19.22 14.32 -3.98
N LEU A 84 18.22 15.15 -4.31
CA LEU A 84 18.42 16.52 -4.77
C LEU A 84 18.57 17.54 -3.63
N ASN A 85 18.28 17.16 -2.39
CA ASN A 85 18.26 18.06 -1.23
C ASN A 85 19.00 17.45 -0.03
N GLU A 86 20.18 16.87 -0.28
CA GLU A 86 21.04 16.27 0.76
C GLU A 86 21.42 17.26 1.87
N ASP A 87 21.41 18.57 1.58
CA ASP A 87 21.63 19.63 2.57
C ASP A 87 20.57 19.63 3.69
N LEU A 88 19.41 19.00 3.46
CA LEU A 88 18.34 18.83 4.43
C LEU A 88 18.49 17.56 5.29
N LYS A 89 19.54 16.75 5.13
CA LYS A 89 19.69 15.43 5.81
C LYS A 89 19.47 15.43 7.32
N ASP A 90 19.83 16.52 7.99
CA ASP A 90 19.73 16.64 9.44
C ASP A 90 18.37 17.14 9.93
N THR A 91 17.49 17.50 9.00
CA THR A 91 16.13 17.98 9.30
C THR A 91 15.22 16.83 9.68
N LYS A 92 14.19 17.15 10.46
CA LYS A 92 13.18 16.18 10.90
C LYS A 92 12.45 15.57 9.70
N GLU A 93 12.09 16.39 8.72
CA GLU A 93 11.32 15.99 7.54
C GLU A 93 12.11 15.00 6.66
N TYR A 94 13.41 15.24 6.49
CA TYR A 94 14.29 14.32 5.76
C TYR A 94 14.34 12.96 6.44
N LYS A 95 14.62 12.93 7.75
CA LYS A 95 14.70 11.68 8.53
C LYS A 95 13.38 10.91 8.54
N GLU A 96 12.25 11.62 8.65
CA GLU A 96 10.92 11.00 8.59
C GLU A 96 10.64 10.38 7.21
N ALA A 97 10.99 11.07 6.13
CA ALA A 97 10.83 10.58 4.77
C ALA A 97 11.70 9.35 4.48
N THR A 98 12.98 9.38 4.88
CA THR A 98 13.90 8.24 4.75
C THR A 98 13.37 7.02 5.48
N ARG A 99 13.00 7.16 6.76
CA ARG A 99 12.45 6.06 7.57
C ARG A 99 11.21 5.45 6.91
N LEU A 100 10.31 6.30 6.39
CA LEU A 100 9.07 5.87 5.78
C LEU A 100 9.30 5.08 4.48
N ILE A 101 10.30 5.44 3.67
CA ILE A 101 10.70 4.67 2.48
C ILE A 101 11.26 3.31 2.89
N GLU A 102 12.19 3.28 3.85
CA GLU A 102 12.84 2.06 4.34
C GLU A 102 11.80 1.07 4.88
N GLU A 103 10.89 1.53 5.75
CA GLU A 103 9.81 0.70 6.29
C GLU A 103 8.87 0.14 5.21
N HIS A 104 8.69 0.84 4.09
CA HIS A 104 7.86 0.35 2.99
C HIS A 104 8.59 -0.69 2.14
N VAL A 105 9.88 -0.48 1.87
CA VAL A 105 10.73 -1.46 1.16
C VAL A 105 10.76 -2.77 1.93
N ASP A 106 10.97 -2.72 3.25
CA ASP A 106 10.99 -3.91 4.11
C ASP A 106 9.65 -4.67 4.07
N LYS A 107 8.52 -3.96 4.09
CA LYS A 107 7.19 -4.57 4.00
C LYS A 107 6.96 -5.28 2.66
N GLU A 108 7.38 -4.68 1.56
CA GLU A 108 7.23 -5.28 0.23
C GLU A 108 8.17 -6.48 0.04
N GLN A 109 9.39 -6.41 0.56
CA GLN A 109 10.34 -7.53 0.54
C GLN A 109 9.81 -8.73 1.33
N ASN A 110 9.25 -8.48 2.52
CA ASN A 110 8.66 -9.52 3.36
C ASN A 110 7.42 -10.16 2.72
N ARG A 111 6.62 -9.40 1.97
CA ARG A 111 5.48 -9.97 1.21
C ARG A 111 5.94 -10.91 0.10
N VAL A 112 6.94 -10.50 -0.69
CA VAL A 112 7.49 -11.34 -1.76
C VAL A 112 8.10 -12.63 -1.21
N ASN A 113 8.74 -12.57 -0.03
CA ASN A 113 9.29 -13.77 0.61
C ASN A 113 8.18 -14.72 1.09
N ASN A 114 7.11 -14.21 1.70
CA ASN A 114 5.98 -15.04 2.15
C ASN A 114 5.24 -15.69 0.96
N ASP A 115 5.03 -14.95 -0.13
CA ASP A 115 4.39 -15.48 -1.34
C ASP A 115 5.24 -16.58 -2.03
N ASN A 116 6.57 -16.54 -1.86
CA ASN A 116 7.48 -17.56 -2.41
C ASN A 116 7.58 -18.81 -1.52
N GLU A 117 7.38 -18.69 -0.20
CA GLU A 117 7.36 -19.85 0.70
C GLU A 117 6.08 -20.68 0.55
N GLU A 118 4.94 -20.08 0.20
CA GLU A 118 3.67 -20.81 -0.04
C GLU A 118 3.67 -21.62 -1.35
N ILE A 119 4.63 -21.43 -2.26
CA ILE A 119 4.75 -22.20 -3.51
C ILE A 119 5.65 -23.44 -3.33
N GLY A 120 6.23 -23.62 -2.13
CA GLY A 120 6.92 -24.85 -1.72
C GLY A 120 5.96 -25.91 -1.19
N VAL A 121 5.25 -26.63 -2.09
CA VAL A 121 4.60 -27.92 -1.78
C VAL A 121 5.43 -29.00 -2.50
N PRO A 122 6.02 -30.01 -1.82
CA PRO A 122 5.58 -30.69 -0.60
C PRO A 122 6.43 -30.47 0.67
#